data_AF-A0A2H1X3H8-F1
#
_entry.id   AF-A0A2H1X3H8-F1
#
_cell.length_a   1.000
_cell.length_b   1.000
_cell.length_c   1.000
_cell.angle_alpha   90.00
_cell.angle_beta   90.00
_cell.angle_gamma   90.00
#
_symmetry.space_group_name_H-M   'P 1'
#
loop_
_entity.id
_entity.type
_entity.pdbx_description
1 polymer ?
#
loop_
_entity_poly.entity_id
_entity_poly.type
_entity_poly.pdbx_seq_one_letter_code
_entity_poly.pdbx_strand_id
1 'polypeptide(L)'
;MSEQKITPFESFSEVYKVLIWVGYFKFLKKPRNRCLWICHQIYRPLAFILVLWYNAVHLIFIVQGFHDHLDDVFESARIEIIQVNLVVKLITLYVYTSRIEKINKLIDEPIFAAYTKKDEEMLLQTTRNMHRLVRYIKISVSLAGVFWPGSLFAKRYQDPKAVVYIYTPFDTESWTGYSLSVLMEVAPIIWIGLGHLAIDCLVATYYAQAEVQLKIIKYNLEHLFDTDAATERAQDERFTAYRDEMDRNVRRRFVH
;
A
#
# COMPACT_ATOMS: atom_id res chain seq x y z
N MET A 1 13.38 -15.47 -27.83
CA MET A 1 12.53 -14.98 -26.74
C MET A 1 13.05 -13.60 -26.37
N SER A 2 12.28 -12.52 -26.53
CA SER A 2 12.74 -11.21 -26.05
C SER A 2 12.78 -11.25 -24.52
N GLU A 3 13.94 -11.06 -23.92
CA GLU A 3 14.07 -10.90 -22.47
C GLU A 3 13.14 -9.77 -22.02
N GLN A 4 12.20 -10.10 -21.14
CA GLN A 4 11.27 -9.12 -20.60
C GLN A 4 12.09 -8.18 -19.70
N LYS A 5 12.35 -6.96 -20.18
CA LYS A 5 13.05 -5.94 -19.39
C LYS A 5 12.27 -5.65 -18.12
N ILE A 6 12.98 -5.69 -16.99
CA ILE A 6 12.42 -5.42 -15.68
C ILE A 6 12.05 -3.96 -15.56
N THR A 7 10.82 -3.70 -15.17
CA THR A 7 10.30 -2.34 -15.01
C THR A 7 10.23 -1.98 -13.52
N PRO A 8 10.59 -0.74 -13.14
CA PRO A 8 10.43 -0.25 -11.76
C PRO A 8 8.99 -0.43 -11.23
N PHE A 9 8.01 -0.36 -12.13
CA PHE A 9 6.60 -0.48 -11.81
C PHE A 9 6.20 -1.85 -11.24
N GLU A 10 6.97 -2.92 -11.50
CA GLU A 10 6.71 -4.27 -10.98
C GLU A 10 6.73 -4.34 -9.44
N SER A 11 7.51 -3.47 -8.79
CA SER A 11 7.55 -3.34 -7.33
C SER A 11 6.18 -2.98 -6.73
N PHE A 12 5.33 -2.27 -7.47
CA PHE A 12 4.01 -1.85 -6.99
C PHE A 12 2.90 -2.87 -7.23
N SER A 13 3.17 -3.91 -8.02
CA SER A 13 2.12 -4.83 -8.49
C SER A 13 1.34 -5.50 -7.35
N GLU A 14 2.03 -5.99 -6.32
CA GLU A 14 1.38 -6.66 -5.18
C GLU A 14 0.58 -5.68 -4.31
N VAL A 15 1.09 -4.47 -4.06
CA VAL A 15 0.36 -3.48 -3.25
C VAL A 15 -0.88 -2.97 -3.98
N TYR A 16 -0.80 -2.70 -5.28
CA TYR A 16 -1.97 -2.30 -6.07
C TYR A 16 -3.00 -3.42 -6.18
N LYS A 17 -2.60 -4.70 -6.27
CA LYS A 17 -3.55 -5.82 -6.21
C LYS A 17 -4.35 -5.79 -4.91
N VAL A 18 -3.70 -5.54 -3.77
CA VAL A 18 -4.39 -5.43 -2.47
C VAL A 18 -5.32 -4.22 -2.48
N LEU A 19 -4.85 -3.04 -2.88
CA LEU A 19 -5.67 -1.81 -2.91
C LEU A 19 -6.87 -1.90 -3.84
N ILE A 20 -6.73 -2.57 -4.98
CA ILE A 20 -7.84 -2.88 -5.88
C ILE A 20 -8.77 -3.88 -5.21
N TRP A 21 -8.24 -4.94 -4.61
CA TRP A 21 -9.04 -5.96 -3.95
C TRP A 21 -9.89 -5.40 -2.82
N VAL A 22 -9.38 -4.49 -1.98
CA VAL A 22 -10.15 -3.82 -0.89
C VAL A 22 -11.02 -2.65 -1.39
N GLY A 23 -10.99 -2.33 -2.69
CA GLY A 23 -11.83 -1.28 -3.28
C GLY A 23 -11.31 0.15 -3.06
N TYR A 24 -10.08 0.32 -2.62
CA TYR A 24 -9.48 1.64 -2.36
C TYR A 24 -8.84 2.24 -3.61
N PHE A 25 -8.49 1.42 -4.60
CA PHE A 25 -7.93 1.88 -5.87
C PHE A 25 -8.71 1.38 -7.09
N LYS A 26 -8.60 2.12 -8.20
CA LYS A 26 -9.17 1.69 -9.49
C LYS A 26 -8.29 0.63 -10.14
N PHE A 27 -8.82 -0.12 -11.09
CA PHE A 27 -7.98 -1.00 -11.90
C PHE A 27 -6.86 -0.21 -12.62
N LEU A 28 -5.64 -0.72 -12.54
CA LEU A 28 -4.49 -0.15 -13.26
C LEU A 28 -4.64 -0.27 -14.78
N LYS A 29 -5.21 -1.39 -15.24
CA LYS A 29 -5.55 -1.62 -16.65
C LYS A 29 -7.04 -1.95 -16.75
N LYS A 30 -7.73 -1.35 -17.73
CA LYS A 30 -9.15 -1.61 -17.94
C LYS A 30 -9.36 -3.12 -18.20
N PRO A 31 -10.20 -3.82 -17.42
CA PRO A 31 -10.42 -5.23 -17.64
C PRO A 31 -11.17 -5.45 -18.95
N ARG A 32 -10.95 -6.61 -19.59
CA ARG A 32 -11.65 -6.98 -20.83
C ARG A 32 -13.16 -7.15 -20.61
N ASN A 33 -13.56 -7.59 -19.43
CA ASN A 33 -14.96 -7.75 -19.04
C ASN A 33 -15.56 -6.42 -18.58
N ARG A 34 -16.56 -5.90 -19.31
CA ARG A 34 -17.27 -4.66 -18.96
C ARG A 34 -18.06 -4.78 -17.66
N CYS A 35 -18.67 -5.93 -17.39
CA CYS A 35 -19.43 -6.17 -16.17
C CYS A 35 -18.53 -6.05 -14.94
N LEU A 36 -17.37 -6.70 -14.96
CA LEU A 36 -16.37 -6.60 -13.90
C LEU A 36 -15.94 -5.15 -13.63
N TRP A 37 -15.75 -4.37 -14.70
CA TRP A 37 -15.42 -2.95 -14.56
C TRP A 37 -16.54 -2.17 -13.86
N ILE A 38 -17.79 -2.34 -14.28
CA ILE A 38 -18.95 -1.66 -13.68
C ILE A 38 -19.12 -2.07 -12.22
N CYS A 39 -19.07 -3.38 -11.93
CA CYS A 39 -19.13 -3.89 -10.57
C CYS A 39 -18.07 -3.24 -9.69
N HIS A 40 -16.83 -3.14 -10.18
CA HIS A 40 -15.76 -2.48 -9.44
C HIS A 40 -16.02 -0.99 -9.19
N GLN A 41 -16.57 -0.27 -10.18
CA GLN A 41 -16.91 1.15 -9.98
C GLN A 41 -17.98 1.38 -8.92
N ILE A 42 -18.94 0.45 -8.77
CA ILE A 42 -19.97 0.49 -7.72
C ILE A 42 -19.40 0.03 -6.39
N TYR A 43 -18.55 -0.97 -6.42
CA TYR A 43 -17.95 -1.58 -5.24
C TYR A 43 -17.02 -0.62 -4.48
N ARG A 44 -16.25 0.24 -5.16
CA ARG A 44 -15.37 1.23 -4.51
C ARG A 44 -16.08 2.22 -3.57
N PRO A 45 -17.14 2.93 -3.99
CA PRO A 45 -17.89 3.79 -3.08
C PRO A 45 -18.58 3.01 -1.97
N LEU A 46 -19.04 1.77 -2.23
CA LEU A 46 -19.57 0.90 -1.16
C LEU A 46 -18.51 0.55 -0.11
N ALA A 47 -17.28 0.25 -0.53
CA ALA A 47 -16.17 0.01 0.39
C ALA A 47 -15.86 1.25 1.24
N PHE A 48 -15.93 2.45 0.66
CA PHE A 48 -15.77 3.70 1.40
C PHE A 48 -16.92 3.95 2.39
N ILE A 49 -18.17 3.71 1.98
CA ILE A 49 -19.35 3.80 2.86
C ILE A 49 -19.22 2.82 4.03
N LEU A 50 -18.73 1.60 3.79
CA LEU A 50 -18.51 0.62 4.85
C LEU A 50 -17.49 1.11 5.89
N VAL A 51 -16.40 1.76 5.46
CA VAL A 51 -15.43 2.38 6.38
C VAL A 51 -16.10 3.48 7.19
N LEU A 52 -16.85 4.39 6.55
CA LEU A 52 -17.56 5.46 7.25
C LEU A 52 -18.59 4.94 8.26
N TRP A 53 -19.34 3.90 7.89
CA TRP A 53 -20.28 3.23 8.78
C TRP A 53 -19.54 2.63 9.99
N TYR A 54 -18.41 1.96 9.75
CA TYR A 54 -17.61 1.35 10.81
C TYR A 54 -17.04 2.39 11.79
N ASN A 55 -16.62 3.57 11.32
CA ASN A 55 -16.22 4.69 12.19
C ASN A 55 -17.43 5.24 12.95
N ALA A 56 -18.57 5.42 12.28
CA ALA A 56 -19.77 5.97 12.90
C ALA A 56 -20.27 5.14 14.09
N VAL A 57 -20.25 3.80 14.01
CA VAL A 57 -20.66 2.95 15.12
C VAL A 57 -19.72 3.03 16.33
N HIS A 58 -18.42 3.26 16.13
CA HIS A 58 -17.47 3.51 17.21
C HIS A 58 -17.67 4.90 17.83
N LEU A 59 -17.88 5.92 16.99
CA LEU A 59 -18.17 7.27 17.47
C LEU A 59 -19.46 7.32 18.31
N ILE A 60 -20.51 6.62 17.88
CA ILE A 60 -21.76 6.53 18.66
C ILE A 60 -21.50 5.86 20.02
N PHE A 61 -20.72 4.77 20.05
CA PHE A 61 -20.34 4.09 21.29
C PHE A 61 -19.60 5.03 22.26
N ILE A 62 -18.61 5.77 21.76
CA ILE A 62 -17.85 6.77 22.53
C ILE A 62 -18.77 7.84 23.12
N VAL A 63 -19.69 8.38 22.32
CA VAL A 63 -20.61 9.43 22.75
C VAL A 63 -21.59 8.92 23.81
N GLN A 64 -22.11 7.70 23.66
CA GLN A 64 -23.03 7.09 24.62
C GLN A 64 -22.34 6.71 25.94
N GLY A 65 -21.11 6.18 25.87
CA GLY A 65 -20.37 5.71 27.05
C GLY A 65 -19.66 6.80 27.83
N PHE A 66 -19.58 8.04 27.32
CA PHE A 66 -18.71 9.10 27.85
C PHE A 66 -18.96 9.42 29.34
N HIS A 67 -20.18 9.21 29.84
CA HIS A 67 -20.53 9.57 31.22
C HIS A 67 -20.33 8.41 32.20
N ASP A 68 -20.59 7.17 31.77
CA ASP A 68 -20.74 6.03 32.69
C ASP A 68 -19.55 5.04 32.64
N HIS A 69 -18.83 4.97 31.52
CA HIS A 69 -17.84 3.91 31.23
C HIS A 69 -16.56 4.44 30.58
N LEU A 70 -15.87 5.37 31.26
CA LEU A 70 -14.69 6.04 30.72
C LEU A 70 -13.59 5.09 30.24
N ASP A 71 -13.33 3.99 30.96
CA ASP A 71 -12.29 3.02 30.56
C ASP A 71 -12.60 2.37 29.20
N ASP A 72 -13.85 1.94 28.99
CA ASP A 72 -14.29 1.35 27.72
C ASP A 72 -14.31 2.40 26.60
N VAL A 73 -14.62 3.66 26.91
CA VAL A 73 -14.55 4.78 25.97
C VAL A 73 -13.12 5.06 25.55
N PHE A 74 -12.14 5.02 26.47
CA PHE A 74 -10.73 5.19 26.12
C PHE A 74 -10.22 4.08 25.21
N GLU A 75 -10.63 2.83 25.44
CA GLU A 75 -10.30 1.71 24.57
C GLU A 75 -10.95 1.85 23.19
N SER A 76 -12.22 2.25 23.11
CA SER A 76 -12.90 2.53 21.83
C SER A 76 -12.25 3.70 21.08
N ALA A 77 -11.89 4.79 21.77
CA ALA A 77 -11.22 5.94 21.18
C ALA A 77 -9.84 5.58 20.58
N ARG A 78 -9.11 4.63 21.18
CA ARG A 78 -7.85 4.12 20.62
C ARG A 78 -8.06 3.45 19.27
N ILE A 79 -9.12 2.67 19.13
CA ILE A 79 -9.51 2.03 17.85
C ILE A 79 -9.91 3.12 16.85
N GLU A 80 -10.72 4.09 17.27
CA GLU A 80 -11.23 5.15 16.42
C GLU A 80 -10.12 6.03 15.83
N ILE A 81 -9.05 6.33 16.57
CA ILE A 81 -7.89 7.09 16.05
C ILE A 81 -7.29 6.41 14.80
N ILE A 82 -7.17 5.08 14.82
CA ILE A 82 -6.65 4.30 13.69
C ILE A 82 -7.64 4.36 12.51
N GLN A 83 -8.93 4.31 12.79
CA GLN A 83 -9.97 4.37 11.76
C GLN A 83 -10.08 5.75 11.10
N VAL A 84 -9.99 6.83 11.88
CA VAL A 84 -9.93 8.20 11.36
C VAL A 84 -8.67 8.39 10.51
N ASN A 85 -7.53 7.81 10.90
CA ASN A 85 -6.32 7.82 10.08
C ASN A 85 -6.56 7.18 8.70
N LEU A 86 -7.28 6.05 8.66
CA LEU A 86 -7.68 5.43 7.40
C LEU A 86 -8.59 6.33 6.56
N VAL A 87 -9.60 6.95 7.16
CA VAL A 87 -10.51 7.84 6.44
C VAL A 87 -9.74 8.99 5.79
N VAL A 88 -8.82 9.62 6.52
CA VAL A 88 -7.96 10.69 5.99
C VAL A 88 -7.08 10.16 4.85
N LYS A 89 -6.47 8.98 5.00
CA LYS A 89 -5.69 8.32 3.94
C LYS A 89 -6.52 8.06 2.68
N LEU A 90 -7.75 7.56 2.83
CA LEU A 90 -8.66 7.30 1.72
C LEU A 90 -9.03 8.58 1.00
N ILE A 91 -9.46 9.61 1.73
CA ILE A 91 -9.78 10.92 1.17
C ILE A 91 -8.57 11.46 0.40
N THR A 92 -7.38 11.40 0.99
CA THR A 92 -6.13 11.84 0.35
C THR A 92 -5.88 11.09 -0.95
N LEU A 93 -6.01 9.76 -0.93
CA LEU A 93 -5.82 8.93 -2.12
C LEU A 93 -6.85 9.27 -3.22
N TYR A 94 -8.12 9.50 -2.86
CA TYR A 94 -9.18 9.89 -3.80
C TYR A 94 -8.94 11.28 -4.40
N VAL A 95 -8.65 12.28 -3.56
CA VAL A 95 -8.39 13.67 -3.98
C VAL A 95 -7.17 13.75 -4.90
N TYR A 96 -6.11 13.01 -4.59
CA TYR A 96 -4.85 13.05 -5.33
C TYR A 96 -4.67 11.90 -6.33
N THR A 97 -5.71 11.13 -6.65
CA THR A 97 -5.58 9.97 -7.56
C THR A 97 -4.97 10.38 -8.91
N SER A 98 -5.37 11.54 -9.45
CA SER A 98 -4.83 12.04 -10.73
C SER A 98 -3.32 12.33 -10.68
N ARG A 99 -2.79 12.77 -9.53
CA ARG A 99 -1.35 12.99 -9.33
C ARG A 99 -0.61 11.67 -9.20
N ILE A 100 -1.18 10.72 -8.44
CA ILE A 100 -0.64 9.37 -8.28
C ILE A 100 -0.52 8.68 -9.66
N GLU A 101 -1.52 8.83 -10.53
CA GLU A 101 -1.49 8.29 -11.90
C GLU A 101 -0.39 8.91 -12.76
N LYS A 102 -0.14 10.22 -12.64
CA LYS A 102 0.97 10.87 -13.34
C LYS A 102 2.31 10.34 -12.85
N ILE A 103 2.48 10.15 -11.54
CA ILE A 103 3.70 9.56 -10.97
C ILE A 103 3.88 8.11 -11.45
N ASN A 104 2.83 7.30 -11.42
CA ASN A 104 2.86 5.94 -11.94
C ASN A 104 3.30 5.89 -13.40
N LYS A 105 2.74 6.79 -14.23
CA LYS A 105 3.10 6.89 -15.65
C LYS A 105 4.57 7.27 -15.81
N LEU A 106 5.05 8.24 -15.02
CA LEU A 106 6.44 8.68 -15.04
C LEU A 106 7.41 7.53 -14.68
N ILE A 107 7.11 6.77 -13.63
CA ILE A 107 7.93 5.64 -13.17
C ILE A 107 7.99 4.51 -14.21
N ASP A 108 6.95 4.36 -15.03
CA ASP A 108 6.88 3.37 -16.10
C ASP A 108 7.62 3.83 -17.38
N GLU A 109 8.18 5.04 -17.41
CA GLU A 109 8.92 5.53 -18.57
C GLU A 109 10.25 4.79 -18.77
N PRO A 110 10.70 4.58 -20.02
CA PRO A 110 11.92 3.84 -20.32
C PRO A 110 13.19 4.38 -19.66
N ILE A 111 13.21 5.68 -19.30
CA ILE A 111 14.36 6.33 -18.64
C ILE A 111 14.68 5.73 -17.26
N PHE A 112 13.68 5.14 -16.59
CA PHE A 112 13.86 4.48 -15.29
C PHE A 112 14.09 2.96 -15.42
N ALA A 113 14.08 2.41 -16.64
CA ALA A 113 14.31 0.99 -16.86
C ALA A 113 15.79 0.61 -16.70
N ALA A 114 16.05 -0.67 -16.40
CA ALA A 114 17.42 -1.18 -16.34
C ALA A 114 18.09 -1.15 -17.72
N TYR A 115 19.32 -0.61 -17.77
CA TYR A 115 20.17 -0.63 -18.96
C TYR A 115 21.33 -1.61 -18.80
N THR A 116 21.83 -1.76 -17.57
CA THR A 116 22.89 -2.70 -17.23
C THR A 116 22.34 -3.88 -16.42
N LYS A 117 23.09 -4.99 -16.37
CA LYS A 117 22.78 -6.11 -15.47
C LYS A 117 22.78 -5.69 -13.99
N LYS A 118 23.58 -4.68 -13.64
CA LYS A 118 23.64 -4.18 -12.27
C LYS A 118 22.37 -3.40 -11.90
N ASP A 119 21.85 -2.58 -12.81
CA ASP A 119 20.57 -1.89 -12.64
C ASP A 119 19.45 -2.90 -12.43
N GLU A 120 19.44 -3.96 -13.25
CA GLU A 120 18.46 -5.04 -13.18
C GLU A 120 18.50 -5.74 -11.81
N GLU A 121 19.70 -6.07 -11.32
CA GLU A 121 19.88 -6.67 -9.99
C GLU A 121 19.33 -5.76 -8.88
N MET A 122 19.64 -4.45 -8.93
CA MET A 122 19.17 -3.48 -7.97
C MET A 122 17.63 -3.35 -7.97
N LEU A 123 17.00 -3.26 -9.15
CA LEU A 123 15.54 -3.19 -9.29
C LEU A 123 14.86 -4.49 -8.83
N LEU A 124 15.43 -5.65 -9.15
CA LEU A 124 14.93 -6.94 -8.69
C LEU A 124 14.97 -7.08 -7.18
N GLN A 125 16.07 -6.65 -6.55
CA GLN A 125 16.21 -6.71 -5.11
C GLN A 125 15.14 -5.85 -4.43
N THR A 126 14.95 -4.62 -4.90
CA THR A 126 13.89 -3.72 -4.40
C THR A 126 12.50 -4.32 -4.60
N THR A 127 12.22 -4.87 -5.78
CA THR A 127 10.94 -5.55 -6.09
C THR A 127 10.67 -6.71 -5.13
N ARG A 128 11.65 -7.59 -4.92
CA ARG A 128 11.53 -8.72 -3.97
C ARG A 128 11.28 -8.23 -2.55
N ASN A 129 11.96 -7.17 -2.11
CA ASN A 129 11.78 -6.62 -0.77
C ASN A 129 10.38 -6.05 -0.58
N MET A 130 9.86 -5.30 -1.56
CA MET A 130 8.50 -4.74 -1.48
C MET A 130 7.43 -5.83 -1.52
N HIS A 131 7.60 -6.87 -2.34
CA HIS A 131 6.68 -8.02 -2.35
C HIS A 131 6.70 -8.79 -1.03
N ARG A 132 7.89 -8.97 -0.42
CA ARG A 132 8.02 -9.58 0.92
C ARG A 132 7.30 -8.74 1.98
N LEU A 133 7.44 -7.42 1.93
CA LEU A 133 6.76 -6.51 2.86
C LEU A 133 5.23 -6.67 2.78
N VAL A 134 4.67 -6.67 1.56
CA VAL A 134 3.22 -6.90 1.35
C VAL A 134 2.80 -8.27 1.87
N ARG A 135 3.63 -9.32 1.68
CA ARG A 135 3.36 -10.65 2.22
C ARG A 135 3.34 -10.65 3.75
N TYR A 136 4.28 -9.98 4.41
CA TYR A 136 4.29 -9.88 5.87
C TYR A 136 3.07 -9.15 6.39
N ILE A 137 2.64 -8.07 5.75
CA ILE A 137 1.39 -7.38 6.10
C ILE A 137 0.18 -8.31 6.01
N LYS A 138 0.04 -9.08 4.92
CA LYS A 138 -1.06 -10.04 4.78
C LYS A 138 -1.06 -11.06 5.92
N ILE A 139 0.12 -11.56 6.31
CA ILE A 139 0.25 -12.51 7.43
C ILE A 139 -0.12 -11.83 8.75
N SER A 140 0.42 -10.65 9.04
CA SER A 140 0.16 -9.90 10.27
C SER A 140 -1.32 -9.55 10.44
N VAL A 141 -1.99 -9.08 9.38
CA VAL A 141 -3.43 -8.77 9.43
C VAL A 141 -4.25 -10.03 9.61
N SER A 142 -3.91 -11.13 8.93
CA SER A 142 -4.61 -12.40 9.12
C SER A 142 -4.48 -12.93 10.55
N LEU A 143 -3.28 -12.85 11.15
CA LEU A 143 -3.07 -13.23 12.55
C LEU A 143 -3.88 -12.33 13.48
N ALA A 144 -3.86 -11.01 13.27
CA ALA A 144 -4.67 -10.07 14.05
C ALA A 144 -6.17 -10.37 13.92
N GLY A 145 -6.66 -10.71 12.72
CA GLY A 145 -8.05 -11.09 12.48
C GLY A 145 -8.48 -12.39 13.18
N VAL A 146 -7.53 -13.24 13.61
CA VAL A 146 -7.80 -14.45 14.41
C VAL A 146 -7.67 -14.16 15.91
N PHE A 147 -6.60 -13.48 16.33
CA PHE A 147 -6.34 -13.24 17.75
C PHE A 147 -7.30 -12.21 18.36
N TRP A 148 -7.71 -11.20 17.59
CA TRP A 148 -8.64 -10.16 18.06
C TRP A 148 -10.00 -10.73 18.51
N PRO A 149 -10.78 -11.46 17.67
CA PRO A 149 -12.04 -12.06 18.12
C PRO A 149 -11.83 -13.04 19.28
N GLY A 150 -10.74 -13.83 19.24
CA GLY A 150 -10.38 -14.73 20.33
C GLY A 150 -10.21 -14.00 21.67
N SER A 151 -9.58 -12.83 21.65
CA SER A 151 -9.41 -11.98 22.84
C SER A 151 -10.74 -11.42 23.37
N LEU A 152 -11.68 -11.07 22.48
CA LEU A 152 -13.01 -10.59 22.87
C LEU A 152 -13.84 -11.70 23.53
N PHE A 153 -13.76 -12.93 23.02
CA PHE A 153 -14.42 -14.08 23.66
C PHE A 153 -13.75 -14.46 24.98
N ALA A 154 -12.42 -14.40 25.06
CA ALA A 154 -11.71 -14.63 26.31
C ALA A 154 -12.09 -13.58 27.38
N LYS A 155 -12.19 -12.31 26.99
CA LYS A 155 -12.65 -11.22 27.88
C LYS A 155 -14.05 -11.50 28.41
N ARG A 156 -14.99 -11.92 27.54
CA ARG A 156 -16.36 -12.27 27.94
C ARG A 156 -16.45 -13.49 28.85
N TYR A 157 -15.58 -14.47 28.64
CA TYR A 157 -15.52 -15.65 29.50
C TYR A 157 -15.03 -15.31 30.91
N GLN A 158 -14.09 -14.36 31.03
CA GLN A 158 -13.56 -13.89 32.32
C GLN A 158 -14.51 -12.92 33.02
N ASP A 159 -15.15 -12.04 32.26
CA ASP A 159 -16.09 -11.05 32.75
C ASP A 159 -17.44 -11.14 31.99
N PRO A 160 -18.50 -11.67 32.64
CA PRO A 160 -19.84 -11.74 32.08
C PRO A 160 -20.48 -10.37 31.79
N LYS A 161 -19.85 -9.25 32.14
CA LYS A 161 -20.29 -7.89 31.79
C LYS A 161 -19.42 -7.24 30.71
N ALA A 162 -18.41 -7.94 30.18
CA ALA A 162 -17.56 -7.41 29.12
C ALA A 162 -18.40 -6.96 27.93
N VAL A 163 -18.08 -5.76 27.43
CA VAL A 163 -18.68 -5.15 26.25
C VAL A 163 -17.72 -5.21 25.07
N VAL A 164 -18.27 -5.24 23.86
CA VAL A 164 -17.52 -4.98 22.63
C VAL A 164 -17.58 -3.47 22.37
N TYR A 165 -16.48 -2.86 21.95
CA TYR A 165 -16.33 -1.40 21.86
C TYR A 165 -17.02 -0.77 20.63
N ILE A 166 -18.20 -1.26 20.26
CA ILE A 166 -18.98 -0.82 19.08
C ILE A 166 -20.44 -0.62 19.50
N TYR A 167 -21.10 0.35 18.89
CA TYR A 167 -22.54 0.51 19.07
C TYR A 167 -23.32 -0.59 18.33
N THR A 168 -24.24 -1.25 19.04
CA THR A 168 -25.21 -2.19 18.47
C THR A 168 -26.64 -1.77 18.81
N PRO A 169 -27.60 -1.88 17.88
CA PRO A 169 -29.00 -1.56 18.14
C PRO A 169 -29.75 -2.73 18.82
N PHE A 170 -29.03 -3.66 19.44
CA PHE A 170 -29.57 -4.84 20.10
C PHE A 170 -28.81 -5.12 21.39
N ASP A 171 -29.43 -5.91 22.26
CA ASP A 171 -28.86 -6.28 23.56
C ASP A 171 -27.67 -7.24 23.42
N THR A 172 -26.60 -6.95 24.17
CA THR A 172 -25.36 -7.72 24.22
C THR A 172 -25.16 -8.48 25.54
N GLU A 173 -26.13 -8.47 26.45
CA GLU A 173 -26.07 -9.24 27.70
C GLU A 173 -26.08 -10.76 27.45
N SER A 174 -26.84 -11.21 26.44
CA SER A 174 -26.84 -12.62 26.03
C SER A 174 -25.58 -13.00 25.26
N TRP A 175 -25.14 -14.26 25.35
CA TRP A 175 -24.03 -14.78 24.54
C TRP A 175 -24.27 -14.67 23.04
N THR A 176 -25.52 -14.80 22.61
CA THR A 176 -25.90 -14.64 21.20
C THR A 176 -25.72 -13.19 20.76
N GLY A 177 -26.23 -12.23 21.54
CA GLY A 177 -26.06 -10.80 21.27
C GLY A 177 -24.59 -10.38 21.27
N TYR A 178 -23.83 -10.81 22.27
CA TYR A 178 -22.39 -10.56 22.34
C TYR A 178 -21.65 -11.14 21.12
N SER A 179 -21.93 -12.39 20.73
CA SER A 179 -21.28 -13.02 19.58
C SER A 179 -21.60 -12.31 18.26
N LEU A 180 -22.83 -11.81 18.12
CA LEU A 180 -23.22 -11.00 16.96
C LEU A 180 -22.46 -9.67 16.94
N SER A 181 -22.32 -9.01 18.10
CA SER A 181 -21.51 -7.79 18.22
C SER A 181 -20.04 -8.03 17.88
N VAL A 182 -19.46 -9.14 18.33
CA VAL A 182 -18.08 -9.53 17.95
C VAL A 182 -17.99 -9.76 16.45
N LEU A 183 -18.96 -10.42 15.83
CA LEU A 183 -18.95 -10.63 14.38
C LEU A 183 -19.03 -9.31 13.61
N MET A 184 -19.89 -8.38 14.04
CA MET A 184 -19.99 -7.04 13.44
C MET A 184 -18.69 -6.25 13.56
N GLU A 185 -18.03 -6.36 14.70
CA GLU A 185 -16.73 -5.73 14.96
C GLU A 185 -15.63 -6.32 14.08
N VAL A 186 -15.55 -7.65 13.99
CA VAL A 186 -14.40 -8.33 13.38
C VAL A 186 -14.53 -8.56 11.88
N ALA A 187 -15.74 -8.75 11.35
CA ALA A 187 -15.95 -9.00 9.92
C ALA A 187 -15.26 -7.98 8.99
N PRO A 188 -15.30 -6.65 9.26
CA PRO A 188 -14.63 -5.67 8.42
C PRO A 188 -13.12 -5.52 8.73
N ILE A 189 -12.60 -6.02 9.85
CA ILE A 189 -11.21 -5.74 10.29
C ILE A 189 -10.16 -6.26 9.31
N ILE A 190 -10.29 -7.48 8.79
CA ILE A 190 -9.30 -8.04 7.85
C ILE A 190 -9.22 -7.15 6.61
N TRP A 191 -10.38 -6.72 6.14
CA TRP A 191 -10.50 -5.87 4.96
C TRP A 191 -9.92 -4.47 5.19
N ILE A 192 -10.37 -3.82 6.25
CA ILE A 192 -9.94 -2.48 6.66
C ILE A 192 -8.44 -2.46 6.94
N GLY A 193 -7.94 -3.43 7.71
CA GLY A 193 -6.53 -3.56 8.09
C GLY A 193 -5.62 -3.79 6.89
N LEU A 194 -6.02 -4.67 5.94
CA LEU A 194 -5.28 -4.86 4.69
C LEU A 194 -5.22 -3.57 3.89
N GLY A 195 -6.34 -2.86 3.77
CA GLY A 195 -6.40 -1.61 3.02
C GLY A 195 -5.57 -0.50 3.66
N HIS A 196 -5.63 -0.36 4.99
CA HIS A 196 -4.84 0.63 5.74
C HIS A 196 -3.34 0.43 5.52
N LEU A 197 -2.84 -0.78 5.78
CA LEU A 197 -1.42 -1.09 5.66
C LEU A 197 -0.96 -1.13 4.19
N ALA A 198 -1.84 -1.43 3.23
CA ALA A 198 -1.51 -1.35 1.82
C ALA A 198 -1.26 0.10 1.36
N ILE A 199 -1.97 1.08 1.91
CA ILE A 199 -1.69 2.51 1.60
C ILE A 199 -0.31 2.89 2.14
N ASP A 200 0.04 2.49 3.37
CA ASP A 200 1.36 2.73 3.94
C ASP A 200 2.46 2.04 3.11
N CYS A 201 2.22 0.81 2.67
CA CYS A 201 3.11 0.10 1.76
C CYS A 201 3.27 0.78 0.41
N LEU A 202 2.21 1.37 -0.13
CA LEU A 202 2.27 2.08 -1.40
C LEU A 202 3.24 3.26 -1.29
N VAL A 203 3.14 4.04 -0.20
CA VAL A 203 4.05 5.15 0.09
C VAL A 203 5.48 4.63 0.27
N ALA A 204 5.69 3.58 1.07
CA ALA A 204 7.00 2.96 1.25
C ALA A 204 7.60 2.47 -0.08
N THR A 205 6.78 1.93 -0.97
CA THR A 205 7.21 1.46 -2.30
C THR A 205 7.68 2.63 -3.17
N TYR A 206 7.00 3.78 -3.14
CA TYR A 206 7.47 4.98 -3.84
C TYR A 206 8.85 5.44 -3.34
N TYR A 207 9.07 5.47 -2.03
CA TYR A 207 10.37 5.84 -1.47
C TYR A 207 11.46 4.81 -1.82
N ALA A 208 11.14 3.53 -1.76
CA ALA A 208 12.08 2.47 -2.15
C ALA A 208 12.46 2.57 -3.64
N GLN A 209 11.51 2.95 -4.51
CA GLN A 209 11.81 3.23 -5.92
C GLN A 209 12.68 4.47 -6.10
N ALA A 210 12.40 5.57 -5.39
CA ALA A 210 13.25 6.75 -5.45
C ALA A 210 14.69 6.43 -4.99
N GLU A 211 14.83 5.67 -3.91
CA GLU A 211 16.12 5.25 -3.36
C GLU A 211 16.91 4.39 -4.36
N VAL A 212 16.30 3.38 -4.97
CA VAL A 212 17.01 2.51 -5.92
C VAL A 212 17.41 3.27 -7.19
N GLN A 213 16.59 4.20 -7.67
CA GLN A 213 16.92 5.04 -8.83
C GLN A 213 18.13 5.95 -8.53
N LEU A 214 18.20 6.52 -7.31
CA LEU A 214 19.39 7.27 -6.88
C LEU A 214 20.64 6.39 -6.78
N LYS A 215 20.51 5.14 -6.32
CA LYS A 215 21.62 4.17 -6.30
C LYS A 215 22.12 3.83 -7.70
N ILE A 216 21.20 3.67 -8.66
CA ILE A 216 21.54 3.44 -10.07
C ILE A 216 22.30 4.64 -10.64
N ILE A 217 21.79 5.86 -10.43
CA ILE A 217 22.48 7.08 -10.88
C ILE A 217 23.89 7.16 -10.27
N LYS A 218 24.01 6.93 -8.96
CA LYS A 218 25.30 6.91 -8.27
C LYS A 218 26.25 5.89 -8.91
N TYR A 219 25.79 4.64 -9.09
CA TYR A 219 26.59 3.58 -9.69
C TYR A 219 27.07 3.95 -11.10
N ASN A 220 26.17 4.47 -11.94
CA ASN A 220 26.49 4.89 -13.29
C ASN A 220 27.47 6.07 -13.35
N LEU A 221 27.41 7.00 -12.38
CA LEU A 221 28.36 8.09 -12.27
C LEU A 221 29.75 7.60 -11.81
N GLU A 222 29.80 6.66 -10.86
CA GLU A 222 31.05 6.06 -10.38
C GLU A 222 31.79 5.32 -11.49
N HIS A 223 31.05 4.68 -12.40
CA HIS A 223 31.61 3.86 -13.49
C HIS A 223 31.55 4.57 -14.85
N LEU A 224 31.31 5.89 -14.87
CA LEU A 224 31.15 6.66 -16.13
C LEU A 224 32.43 6.65 -16.99
N PHE A 225 33.59 6.52 -16.34
CA PHE A 225 34.90 6.49 -16.99
C PHE A 225 35.55 5.11 -16.99
N ASP A 226 34.84 4.10 -16.49
CA ASP A 226 35.27 2.72 -16.60
C ASP A 226 35.09 2.30 -18.06
N THR A 227 36.14 2.56 -18.85
CA THR A 227 36.25 2.04 -20.22
C THR A 227 36.38 0.53 -20.16
N ASP A 228 35.27 -0.15 -19.95
CA ASP A 228 35.16 -1.57 -20.23
C ASP A 228 35.27 -1.74 -21.75
N ALA A 229 36.41 -2.26 -22.20
CA ALA A 229 36.70 -2.62 -23.60
C ALA A 229 35.68 -3.60 -24.22
N ALA A 230 34.71 -4.09 -23.43
CA ALA A 230 33.58 -4.88 -23.89
C ALA A 230 32.41 -4.04 -24.45
N THR A 231 32.30 -2.76 -24.07
CA THR A 231 31.15 -1.90 -24.42
C THR A 231 31.27 -1.29 -25.82
N GLU A 232 32.49 -1.16 -26.35
CA GLU A 232 32.74 -0.67 -27.72
C GLU A 232 32.14 -1.57 -28.80
N ARG A 233 31.92 -2.87 -28.55
CA ARG A 233 31.36 -3.80 -29.56
C ARG A 233 29.84 -3.85 -29.59
N ALA A 234 29.14 -3.34 -28.58
CA ALA A 234 27.68 -3.41 -28.48
C ALA A 234 26.98 -2.08 -28.80
N GLN A 235 27.72 -0.96 -28.83
CA GLN A 235 27.17 0.38 -29.03
C GLN A 235 26.97 0.79 -30.50
N ASP A 236 27.46 0.01 -31.46
CA ASP A 236 27.52 0.44 -32.87
C ASP A 236 26.18 0.38 -33.63
N GLU A 237 25.13 -0.26 -33.10
CA GLU A 237 23.93 -0.52 -33.93
C GLU A 237 22.67 0.29 -33.63
N ARG A 238 22.45 0.93 -32.46
CA ARG A 238 21.09 1.47 -32.15
C ARG A 238 20.95 2.71 -31.26
N PHE A 239 21.94 3.59 -31.13
CA PHE A 239 21.73 4.85 -30.39
C PHE A 239 21.86 6.09 -31.28
N THR A 240 20.73 6.77 -31.52
CA THR A 240 20.75 8.23 -31.71
C THR A 240 21.16 8.85 -30.38
N ALA A 241 22.47 8.91 -30.18
CA ALA A 241 23.09 9.56 -29.04
C ALA A 241 22.58 11.01 -28.94
N TYR A 242 22.05 11.38 -27.77
CA TYR A 242 22.00 12.79 -27.39
C TYR A 242 23.45 13.27 -27.36
N ARG A 243 23.88 13.93 -28.43
CA ARG A 243 25.18 14.57 -28.55
C ARG A 243 25.07 15.89 -27.79
N ASP A 244 25.22 15.83 -26.47
CA ASP A 244 25.62 17.03 -25.75
C ASP A 244 26.96 17.45 -26.36
N GLU A 245 27.13 18.73 -26.70
CA GLU A 245 28.44 19.26 -27.01
C GLU A 245 29.27 19.10 -25.74
N MET A 246 29.93 17.95 -25.57
CA MET A 246 30.84 17.72 -24.46
C MET A 246 31.87 18.83 -24.52
N ASP A 247 31.71 19.82 -23.64
CA ASP A 247 32.78 20.74 -23.29
C ASP A 247 33.93 19.85 -22.83
N ARG A 248 34.94 19.73 -23.69
CA ARG A 248 36.13 18.89 -23.47
C ARG A 248 36.85 19.25 -22.17
N ASN A 249 36.48 20.36 -21.54
CA ASN A 249 37.00 20.81 -20.26
C ASN A 249 36.34 20.19 -19.03
N VAL A 250 35.22 19.47 -19.13
CA VAL A 250 34.58 18.84 -17.95
C VAL A 250 35.55 17.86 -17.28
N ARG A 251 36.26 17.05 -18.07
CA ARG A 251 37.27 16.10 -17.55
C ARG A 251 38.44 16.78 -16.83
N ARG A 252 38.78 18.03 -17.19
CA ARG A 252 39.82 18.81 -16.48
C ARG A 252 39.34 19.40 -15.15
N ARG A 253 38.03 19.57 -14.96
CA ARG A 253 37.46 20.16 -13.73
C ARG A 253 37.28 19.16 -12.59
N PHE A 254 37.34 17.86 -12.88
CA PHE A 254 37.14 16.79 -11.90
C PHE A 254 38.41 15.97 -11.60
N VAL A 255 39.57 16.39 -12.14
CA VAL A 255 40.88 15.87 -11.70
C VAL A 255 41.42 16.83 -10.65
N HIS A 256 41.24 16.47 -9.38
CA HIS A 256 41.96 17.01 -8.24
C HIS A 256 42.63 15.85 -7.52
#